data_AF-A0A3D4NEG5-F1
#
_entry.id   AF-A0A3D4NEG5-F1
#
_cell.length_a   1.000
_cell.length_b   1.000
_cell.length_c   1.000
_cell.angle_alpha   90.00
_cell.angle_beta   90.00
_cell.angle_gamma   90.00
#
_symmetry.space_group_name_H-M   'P 1'
#
loop_
_entity.id
_entity.type
_entity.pdbx_description
1 polymer ?
#
loop_
_entity_poly.entity_id
_entity_poly.type
_entity_poly.pdbx_seq_one_letter_code
_entity_poly.pdbx_strand_id
1 'polypeptide(L)'
;MCKYEKLFLGIILGAIFPLVGFLTGWWSTSQLFSNAWVFITALLGLGLGLLVDGVVLKKWAARAFEMDLKLWMVIFFFYGICVFGFFMGVPVFNVILAIPAGLIIGRKLVHQSMTIEAEKRLRLKTNLFTTGVMAFICTSSAFLALRDPTTAANLEGMLRLTFEVTQGMIIALIVVGGAGLLGLHWWLVDKTIQFAKGSGNNL
;
A
#
# COMPACT_ATOMS: atom_id res chain seq x y z
N MET A 1 -19.62 13.06 -7.24
CA MET A 1 -18.14 13.02 -7.13
C MET A 1 -17.56 14.42 -7.37
N CYS A 2 -16.80 14.94 -6.41
CA CYS A 2 -16.06 16.19 -6.56
C CYS A 2 -14.80 16.03 -7.42
N LYS A 3 -14.28 17.13 -7.96
CA LYS A 3 -13.05 17.16 -8.78
C LYS A 3 -11.86 16.49 -8.09
N TYR A 4 -11.71 16.69 -6.78
CA TYR A 4 -10.63 16.10 -5.99
C TYR A 4 -10.74 14.59 -5.83
N GLU A 5 -11.96 14.05 -5.67
CA GLU A 5 -12.19 12.60 -5.60
C GLU A 5 -11.86 11.94 -6.93
N LYS A 6 -12.25 12.58 -8.04
CA LYS A 6 -11.95 12.08 -9.38
C LYS A 6 -10.44 12.09 -9.67
N LEU A 7 -9.72 13.12 -9.24
CA LEU A 7 -8.26 13.19 -9.36
C LEU A 7 -7.59 12.10 -8.52
N PHE A 8 -7.99 11.97 -7.25
CA PHE A 8 -7.45 10.98 -6.33
C PHE A 8 -7.68 9.54 -6.81
N LEU A 9 -8.91 9.21 -7.19
CA LEU A 9 -9.24 7.89 -7.77
C LEU A 9 -8.54 7.68 -9.12
N GLY A 10 -8.40 8.75 -9.92
CA GLY A 10 -7.64 8.73 -11.16
C GLY A 10 -6.19 8.34 -10.93
N ILE A 11 -5.54 8.85 -9.89
CA ILE A 11 -4.15 8.50 -9.55
C ILE A 11 -4.06 7.05 -9.05
N ILE A 12 -4.94 6.64 -8.12
CA ILE A 12 -4.89 5.30 -7.52
C ILE A 12 -5.23 4.21 -8.53
N LEU A 13 -6.24 4.40 -9.36
CA LEU A 13 -6.60 3.40 -10.37
C LEU A 13 -5.66 3.50 -11.57
N GLY A 14 -5.22 4.72 -11.90
CA GLY A 14 -4.37 4.99 -13.05
C GLY A 14 -2.98 4.41 -12.97
N ALA A 15 -2.42 4.33 -11.75
CA ALA A 15 -1.10 3.76 -11.54
C ALA A 15 -1.07 2.21 -11.63
N ILE A 16 -2.22 1.52 -11.63
CA ILE A 16 -2.26 0.05 -11.58
C ILE A 16 -1.63 -0.57 -12.84
N PHE A 17 -2.16 -0.26 -14.03
CA PHE A 17 -1.69 -0.87 -15.28
C PHE A 17 -0.23 -0.52 -15.61
N PRO A 18 0.24 0.73 -15.44
CA PRO A 18 1.66 1.08 -15.60
C PRO A 18 2.56 0.31 -14.63
N LEU A 19 2.18 0.16 -13.36
CA LEU A 19 2.98 -0.59 -12.39
C LEU A 19 3.02 -2.08 -12.71
N VAL A 20 1.87 -2.69 -13.05
CA VAL A 20 1.82 -4.10 -13.48
C VAL A 20 2.68 -4.30 -14.73
N GLY A 21 2.55 -3.43 -15.74
CA GLY A 21 3.35 -3.49 -16.96
C GLY A 21 4.85 -3.35 -16.68
N PHE A 22 5.26 -2.37 -15.87
CA PHE A 22 6.65 -2.16 -15.48
C PHE A 22 7.22 -3.39 -14.74
N LEU A 23 6.50 -3.87 -13.72
CA LEU A 23 6.95 -5.00 -12.90
C LEU A 23 7.02 -6.30 -13.70
N THR A 24 6.03 -6.57 -14.57
CA THR A 24 6.05 -7.76 -15.43
C THR A 24 7.23 -7.72 -16.39
N GLY A 25 7.49 -6.57 -17.04
CA GLY A 25 8.66 -6.39 -17.90
C GLY A 25 9.98 -6.58 -17.14
N TRP A 26 10.10 -5.97 -15.97
CA TRP A 26 11.29 -6.08 -15.12
C TRP A 26 11.56 -7.52 -14.67
N TRP A 27 10.59 -8.15 -14.00
CA TRP A 27 10.79 -9.46 -13.38
C TRP A 27 10.92 -10.58 -14.41
N SER A 28 10.20 -10.51 -15.54
CA SER A 28 10.30 -11.52 -16.60
C SER A 28 11.68 -11.60 -17.26
N THR A 29 12.45 -10.52 -17.22
CA THR A 29 13.76 -10.43 -17.88
C THR A 29 14.93 -10.40 -16.92
N SER A 30 14.71 -9.98 -15.66
CA SER A 30 15.75 -9.80 -14.63
C SER A 30 16.66 -11.00 -14.38
N GLN A 31 16.18 -12.23 -14.62
CA GLN A 31 16.95 -13.45 -14.38
C GLN A 31 17.64 -14.02 -15.63
N LEU A 32 17.27 -13.55 -16.83
CA LEU A 32 17.63 -14.21 -18.09
C LEU A 32 18.41 -13.30 -19.05
N PHE A 33 18.31 -11.98 -18.91
CA PHE A 33 18.87 -11.02 -19.86
C PHE A 33 19.79 -10.00 -19.18
N SER A 34 20.58 -9.30 -19.99
CA SER A 34 21.44 -8.21 -19.51
C SER A 34 20.62 -7.00 -19.03
N ASN A 35 21.23 -6.19 -18.16
CA ASN A 35 20.60 -5.01 -17.55
C ASN A 35 19.94 -4.05 -18.56
N ALA A 36 20.51 -3.92 -19.76
CA ALA A 36 19.95 -3.08 -20.82
C ALA A 36 18.57 -3.57 -21.29
N TRP A 37 18.41 -4.89 -21.48
CA TRP A 37 17.14 -5.49 -21.88
C TRP A 37 16.09 -5.45 -20.77
N VAL A 38 16.52 -5.61 -19.51
CA VAL A 38 15.62 -5.44 -18.35
C VAL A 38 15.04 -4.03 -18.32
N PHE A 39 15.90 -3.02 -18.53
CA PHE A 39 15.45 -1.63 -18.57
C PHE A 39 14.49 -1.34 -19.73
N ILE A 40 14.82 -1.79 -20.94
CA ILE A 40 13.98 -1.58 -22.13
C ILE A 40 12.60 -2.25 -21.96
N THR A 41 12.57 -3.51 -21.52
CA THR A 41 11.31 -4.24 -21.37
C THR A 41 10.44 -3.70 -20.23
N ALA A 42 11.05 -3.23 -19.13
CA ALA A 42 10.33 -2.54 -18.07
C ALA A 42 9.71 -1.21 -18.57
N LEU A 43 10.44 -0.42 -19.35
CA LEU A 43 9.91 0.81 -19.95
C LEU A 43 8.80 0.55 -20.98
N LEU A 44 8.96 -0.48 -21.83
CA LEU A 44 7.91 -0.88 -22.76
C LEU A 44 6.65 -1.34 -22.02
N GLY A 45 6.82 -2.14 -20.96
CA GLY A 45 5.71 -2.55 -20.08
C GLY A 45 5.00 -1.36 -19.45
N LEU A 46 5.75 -0.39 -18.94
CA LEU A 46 5.20 0.87 -18.41
C LEU A 46 4.41 1.64 -19.47
N GLY A 47 4.98 1.81 -20.67
CA GLY A 47 4.34 2.50 -21.78
C GLY A 47 3.04 1.83 -22.22
N LEU A 48 3.04 0.51 -22.38
CA LEU A 48 1.83 -0.26 -22.68
C LEU A 48 0.79 -0.14 -21.55
N GLY A 49 1.23 -0.17 -20.30
CA GLY A 49 0.36 0.05 -19.15
C GLY A 49 -0.33 1.41 -19.16
N LEU A 50 0.38 2.48 -19.53
CA LEU A 50 -0.19 3.83 -19.68
C LEU A 50 -1.21 3.90 -20.84
N LEU A 51 -0.96 3.20 -21.95
CA LEU A 51 -1.90 3.14 -23.07
C LEU A 51 -3.21 2.45 -22.66
N VAL A 52 -3.10 1.32 -21.95
CA VAL A 52 -4.26 0.59 -21.42
C VAL A 52 -5.01 1.48 -20.42
N ASP A 53 -4.28 2.17 -19.55
CA ASP A 53 -4.89 3.03 -18.54
C ASP A 53 -5.71 4.17 -19.17
N GLY A 54 -5.19 4.84 -20.20
CA GLY A 54 -5.92 5.89 -20.92
C GLY A 54 -7.30 5.47 -21.45
N VAL A 55 -7.47 4.17 -21.77
CA VAL A 55 -8.73 3.59 -22.25
C VAL A 55 -9.65 3.15 -21.10
N VAL A 56 -9.08 2.54 -20.06
CA VAL A 56 -9.83 1.88 -18.98
C VAL A 56 -10.17 2.83 -17.83
N LEU A 57 -9.31 3.81 -17.53
CA LEU A 57 -9.39 4.68 -16.35
C LEU A 57 -10.70 5.43 -16.27
N LYS A 58 -11.18 5.98 -17.39
CA LYS A 58 -12.44 6.75 -17.42
C LYS A 58 -13.64 5.91 -16.95
N LYS A 59 -13.69 4.63 -17.32
CA LYS A 59 -14.77 3.70 -16.93
C LYS A 59 -14.64 3.29 -15.47
N TRP A 60 -13.42 2.99 -15.03
CA TRP A 60 -13.14 2.54 -13.66
C TRP A 60 -13.33 3.66 -12.63
N ALA A 61 -12.81 4.85 -12.90
CA ALA A 61 -12.98 6.01 -12.02
C ALA A 61 -14.46 6.39 -11.85
N ALA A 62 -15.28 6.27 -12.91
CA ALA A 62 -16.71 6.55 -12.84
C ALA A 62 -17.48 5.55 -11.95
N ARG A 63 -17.03 4.29 -11.90
CA ARG A 63 -17.67 3.21 -11.11
C ARG A 63 -16.97 2.93 -9.78
N ALA A 64 -15.95 3.70 -9.41
CA ALA A 64 -15.07 3.42 -8.29
C ALA A 64 -15.80 3.17 -6.95
N PHE A 65 -16.87 3.92 -6.68
CA PHE A 65 -17.67 3.76 -5.46
C PHE A 65 -18.69 2.61 -5.53
N GLU A 66 -19.06 2.17 -6.73
CA GLU A 66 -19.94 1.02 -6.98
C GLU A 66 -19.16 -0.31 -7.01
N MET A 67 -17.83 -0.25 -7.17
CA MET A 67 -16.98 -1.44 -7.17
C MET A 67 -17.10 -2.25 -5.88
N ASP A 68 -17.03 -3.58 -6.03
CA ASP A 68 -16.96 -4.51 -4.92
C ASP A 68 -15.74 -4.20 -4.03
N LEU A 69 -15.94 -4.30 -2.71
CA LEU A 69 -14.87 -4.18 -1.72
C LEU A 69 -13.74 -5.17 -1.97
N LYS A 70 -14.04 -6.36 -2.52
CA LYS A 70 -13.01 -7.35 -2.88
C LYS A 70 -11.98 -6.80 -3.85
N LEU A 71 -12.39 -6.00 -4.83
CA LEU A 71 -11.45 -5.41 -5.78
C LEU A 71 -10.55 -4.38 -5.10
N TRP A 72 -11.12 -3.55 -4.22
CA TRP A 72 -10.35 -2.62 -3.39
C TRP A 72 -9.37 -3.32 -2.46
N MET A 73 -9.73 -4.48 -1.92
CA MET A 73 -8.84 -5.33 -1.12
C MET A 73 -7.64 -5.83 -1.94
N VAL A 74 -7.89 -6.30 -3.18
CA VAL A 74 -6.83 -6.72 -4.11
C VAL A 74 -5.92 -5.55 -4.48
N ILE A 75 -6.49 -4.39 -4.80
CA ILE A 75 -5.72 -3.18 -5.12
C ILE A 75 -4.85 -2.74 -3.94
N PHE A 76 -5.42 -2.74 -2.73
CA PHE A 76 -4.67 -2.41 -1.51
C PHE A 76 -3.52 -3.37 -1.27
N PHE A 77 -3.77 -4.68 -1.40
CA PHE A 77 -2.74 -5.71 -1.24
C PHE A 77 -1.62 -5.57 -2.28
N PHE A 78 -1.99 -5.33 -3.54
CA PHE A 78 -1.04 -5.04 -4.62
C PHE A 78 -0.15 -3.83 -4.29
N TYR A 79 -0.75 -2.71 -3.90
CA TYR A 79 0.03 -1.54 -3.48
C TYR A 79 0.89 -1.82 -2.25
N GLY A 80 0.41 -2.64 -1.31
CA GLY A 80 1.19 -3.11 -0.16
C GLY A 80 2.49 -3.81 -0.60
N ILE A 81 2.39 -4.73 -1.54
CA ILE A 81 3.57 -5.41 -2.10
C ILE A 81 4.47 -4.43 -2.86
N CYS A 82 3.91 -3.53 -3.67
CA CYS A 82 4.70 -2.57 -4.44
C CYS A 82 5.50 -1.63 -3.53
N VAL A 83 4.86 -1.04 -2.51
CA VAL A 83 5.55 -0.16 -1.55
C VAL A 83 6.61 -0.96 -0.80
N PHE A 84 6.28 -2.16 -0.33
CA PHE A 84 7.22 -3.02 0.37
C PHE A 84 8.46 -3.34 -0.48
N GLY A 85 8.27 -3.75 -1.73
CA GLY A 85 9.37 -4.05 -2.65
C GLY A 85 10.19 -2.82 -3.02
N PHE A 86 9.54 -1.67 -3.28
CA PHE A 86 10.22 -0.42 -3.64
C PHE A 86 11.11 0.10 -2.50
N PHE A 87 10.66 -0.05 -1.25
CA PHE A 87 11.44 0.33 -0.06
C PHE A 87 12.29 -0.81 0.48
N MET A 88 12.77 -1.70 -0.40
CA MET A 88 13.74 -2.75 -0.06
C MET A 88 13.30 -3.67 1.10
N GLY A 89 12.00 -3.91 1.25
CA GLY A 89 11.48 -4.75 2.32
C GLY A 89 11.36 -4.06 3.69
N VAL A 90 11.46 -2.73 3.76
CA VAL A 90 11.23 -1.96 4.99
C VAL A 90 9.75 -1.56 5.11
N PRO A 91 9.03 -2.00 6.15
CA PRO A 91 7.57 -1.90 6.22
C PRO A 91 7.09 -0.50 6.66
N VAL A 92 7.99 0.38 7.11
CA VAL A 92 7.61 1.71 7.68
C VAL A 92 6.79 2.53 6.68
N PHE A 93 7.15 2.49 5.40
CA PHE A 93 6.47 3.27 4.36
C PHE A 93 5.09 2.69 3.97
N ASN A 94 4.82 1.41 4.25
CA ASN A 94 3.52 0.80 3.99
C ASN A 94 2.39 1.46 4.80
N VAL A 95 2.72 2.13 5.90
CA VAL A 95 1.78 2.93 6.70
C VAL A 95 1.07 4.00 5.87
N ILE A 96 1.72 4.54 4.82
CA ILE A 96 1.11 5.56 3.96
C ILE A 96 -0.18 5.07 3.28
N LEU A 97 -0.31 3.75 3.06
CA LEU A 97 -1.48 3.15 2.42
C LEU A 97 -2.74 3.21 3.31
N ALA A 98 -2.58 3.44 4.60
CA ALA A 98 -3.69 3.69 5.52
C ALA A 98 -4.56 4.88 5.06
N ILE A 99 -3.92 5.93 4.52
CA ILE A 99 -4.58 7.15 4.07
C ILE A 99 -5.54 6.86 2.91
N PRO A 100 -5.09 6.33 1.75
CA PRO A 100 -6.00 6.10 0.64
C PRO A 100 -7.10 5.08 0.97
N ALA A 101 -6.80 4.03 1.74
CA ALA A 101 -7.81 3.07 2.18
C ALA A 101 -8.91 3.75 3.02
N GLY A 102 -8.52 4.61 3.96
CA GLY A 102 -9.46 5.36 4.79
C GLY A 102 -10.29 6.37 4.00
N LEU A 103 -9.67 7.07 3.04
CA LEU A 103 -10.38 8.04 2.18
C LEU A 103 -11.44 7.36 1.32
N ILE A 104 -11.11 6.23 0.68
CA ILE A 104 -12.04 5.49 -0.18
C ILE A 104 -13.23 4.99 0.62
N ILE A 105 -12.99 4.35 1.76
CA ILE A 105 -14.07 3.80 2.60
C ILE A 105 -14.91 4.91 3.23
N GLY A 106 -14.27 5.98 3.72
CA GLY A 106 -15.00 7.13 4.27
C GLY A 106 -15.92 7.79 3.24
N ARG A 107 -15.47 7.97 1.99
CA ARG A 107 -16.33 8.52 0.92
C ARG A 107 -17.39 7.54 0.44
N LYS A 108 -17.10 6.23 0.45
CA LYS A 108 -18.09 5.18 0.14
C LYS A 108 -19.23 5.17 1.16
N LEU A 109 -18.92 5.35 2.45
CA LEU A 109 -19.92 5.45 3.51
C LEU A 109 -20.87 6.65 3.31
N VAL A 110 -20.34 7.82 2.92
CA VAL A 110 -21.16 9.00 2.62
C VAL A 110 -22.08 8.76 1.42
N HIS A 111 -21.56 8.16 0.33
CA HIS A 111 -22.36 7.92 -0.87
C HIS A 111 -23.44 6.83 -0.69
N GLN A 112 -23.23 5.86 0.20
CA GLN A 112 -24.13 4.72 0.37
C GLN A 112 -25.19 4.90 1.47
N SER A 113 -25.21 6.05 2.18
CA SER A 113 -26.18 6.36 3.25
C SER A 113 -26.45 5.17 4.20
N MET A 114 -25.37 4.51 4.62
CA MET A 114 -25.46 3.27 5.40
C MET A 114 -25.96 3.53 6.84
N THR A 115 -26.62 2.55 7.44
CA THR A 115 -26.98 2.60 8.87
C THR A 115 -25.74 2.60 9.75
N ILE A 116 -25.88 3.11 10.98
CA ILE A 116 -24.77 3.24 11.95
C ILE A 116 -24.13 1.87 12.25
N GLU A 117 -24.93 0.81 12.33
CA GLU A 117 -24.47 -0.56 12.56
C GLU A 117 -23.65 -1.09 11.37
N ALA A 118 -24.15 -0.84 10.16
CA ALA A 118 -23.48 -1.27 8.93
C ALA A 118 -22.16 -0.48 8.71
N GLU A 119 -22.14 0.81 9.07
CA GLU A 119 -20.95 1.65 9.08
C GLU A 119 -19.87 1.07 10.03
N LYS A 120 -20.23 0.83 11.30
CA LYS A 120 -19.30 0.28 12.30
C LYS A 120 -18.72 -1.06 11.83
N ARG A 121 -19.55 -1.92 11.25
CA ARG A 121 -19.13 -3.22 10.73
C ARG A 121 -18.17 -3.09 9.55
N LEU A 122 -18.46 -2.20 8.60
CA LEU A 122 -17.58 -1.96 7.45
C LEU A 122 -16.23 -1.39 7.90
N ARG A 123 -16.25 -0.38 8.77
CA ARG A 123 -15.05 0.24 9.35
C ARG A 123 -14.16 -0.78 10.06
N LEU A 124 -14.74 -1.63 10.91
CA LEU A 124 -13.98 -2.67 11.61
C LEU A 124 -13.39 -3.69 10.63
N LYS A 125 -14.15 -4.13 9.63
CA LYS A 125 -13.64 -5.05 8.59
C LYS A 125 -12.49 -4.44 7.79
N THR A 126 -12.60 -3.16 7.42
CA THR A 126 -11.53 -2.43 6.73
C THR A 126 -10.27 -2.34 7.60
N ASN A 127 -10.41 -1.96 8.87
CA ASN A 127 -9.27 -1.88 9.78
C ASN A 127 -8.60 -3.25 9.98
N LEU A 128 -9.39 -4.31 10.20
CA LEU A 128 -8.88 -5.67 10.34
C LEU A 128 -8.15 -6.14 9.09
N PHE A 129 -8.74 -5.93 7.90
CA PHE A 129 -8.10 -6.36 6.66
C PHE A 129 -6.80 -5.59 6.39
N THR A 130 -6.84 -4.26 6.42
CA THR A 130 -5.67 -3.43 6.09
C THR A 130 -4.54 -3.62 7.10
N THR A 131 -4.86 -3.74 8.39
CA THR A 131 -3.89 -4.06 9.44
C THR A 131 -3.38 -5.50 9.31
N GLY A 132 -4.21 -6.45 8.88
CA GLY A 132 -3.79 -7.81 8.57
C GLY A 132 -2.77 -7.87 7.42
N VAL A 133 -2.99 -7.10 6.35
CA VAL A 133 -2.01 -6.92 5.27
C VAL A 133 -0.73 -6.29 5.80
N MET A 134 -0.83 -5.25 6.64
CA MET A 134 0.34 -4.64 7.27
C MET A 134 1.09 -5.64 8.16
N ALA A 135 0.39 -6.48 8.92
CA ALA A 135 0.99 -7.52 9.76
C ALA A 135 1.71 -8.57 8.93
N PHE A 136 1.12 -8.98 7.79
CA PHE A 136 1.78 -9.85 6.83
C PHE A 136 3.08 -9.23 6.28
N ILE A 137 3.05 -7.94 5.93
CA ILE A 137 4.23 -7.21 5.46
C ILE A 137 5.30 -7.09 6.55
N CYS A 138 4.93 -6.70 7.77
CA CYS A 138 5.86 -6.66 8.92
C CYS A 138 6.48 -8.04 9.21
N THR A 139 5.68 -9.10 9.16
CA THR A 139 6.16 -10.47 9.37
C THR A 139 7.11 -10.90 8.26
N SER A 140 6.80 -10.58 7.01
CA SER A 140 7.69 -10.84 5.87
C SER A 140 9.01 -10.09 6.01
N SER A 141 8.97 -8.81 6.42
CA SER A 141 10.18 -8.03 6.71
C SER A 141 11.01 -8.65 7.83
N ALA A 142 10.38 -9.01 8.95
CA ALA A 142 11.04 -9.65 10.07
C ALA A 142 11.70 -10.98 9.67
N PHE A 143 11.01 -11.77 8.85
CA PHE A 143 11.55 -13.03 8.33
C PHE A 143 12.80 -12.80 7.49
N LEU A 144 12.81 -11.80 6.60
CA LEU A 144 13.99 -11.45 5.80
C LEU A 144 15.13 -10.94 6.70
N ALA A 145 14.84 -10.03 7.63
CA ALA A 145 15.80 -9.45 8.56
C ALA A 145 16.48 -10.49 9.45
N LEU A 146 15.75 -11.51 9.91
CA LEU A 146 16.31 -12.57 10.76
C LEU A 146 17.12 -13.62 9.97
N ARG A 147 16.95 -13.69 8.65
CA ARG A 147 17.66 -14.63 7.77
C ARG A 147 18.88 -14.02 7.09
N ASP A 148 18.90 -12.70 6.94
CA ASP A 148 20.01 -11.97 6.35
C ASP A 148 21.13 -11.77 7.39
N PRO A 149 22.34 -12.33 7.16
CA PRO A 149 23.47 -12.18 8.08
C PRO A 149 24.00 -10.74 8.14
N THR A 150 23.63 -9.87 7.19
CA THR A 150 24.11 -8.47 7.12
C THR A 150 23.18 -7.46 7.80
N THR A 151 22.04 -7.88 8.32
CA THR A 151 21.03 -6.99 8.92
C THR A 151 21.61 -6.10 10.04
N ALA A 152 22.46 -6.65 10.91
CA ALA A 152 23.10 -5.89 11.98
C ALA A 152 23.97 -4.75 11.43
N ALA A 153 24.86 -5.07 10.48
CA ALA A 153 25.73 -4.10 9.82
C ALA A 153 24.95 -3.04 9.03
N ASN A 154 23.85 -3.44 8.36
CA ASN A 154 22.97 -2.50 7.65
C ASN A 154 22.31 -1.51 8.63
N LEU A 155 21.84 -1.98 9.79
CA LEU A 155 21.25 -1.12 10.82
C LEU A 155 22.28 -0.17 11.44
N GLU A 156 23.49 -0.66 11.73
CA GLU A 156 24.59 0.16 12.24
C GLU A 156 24.96 1.29 11.27
N GLY A 157 25.10 0.96 9.99
CA GLY A 157 25.41 1.94 8.94
C GLY A 157 24.29 2.95 8.71
N MET A 158 23.03 2.50 8.64
CA MET A 158 21.87 3.36 8.42
C MET A 158 21.61 4.34 9.57
N LEU A 159 21.80 3.89 10.82
CA LEU A 159 21.56 4.71 12.02
C LEU A 159 22.82 5.36 12.59
N ARG A 160 23.99 5.12 11.98
CA ARG A 160 25.31 5.60 12.42
C ARG A 160 25.58 5.29 13.90
N LEU A 161 25.25 4.07 14.31
CA LEU A 161 25.41 3.64 15.70
C LEU A 161 26.90 3.40 15.99
N THR A 162 27.35 3.80 17.18
CA THR A 162 28.73 3.58 17.65
C THR A 162 28.90 2.26 18.39
N PHE A 163 27.85 1.44 18.48
CA PHE A 163 27.81 0.17 19.21
C PHE A 163 27.36 -0.96 18.28
N GLU A 164 27.80 -2.18 18.58
CA GLU A 164 27.40 -3.37 17.83
C GLU A 164 25.93 -3.73 18.10
N VAL A 165 25.17 -3.91 17.02
CA VAL A 165 23.75 -4.26 17.10
C VAL A 165 23.61 -5.76 17.36
N THR A 166 23.26 -6.10 18.60
CA THR A 166 23.04 -7.50 18.99
C THR A 166 21.73 -8.06 18.45
N GLN A 167 21.63 -9.39 18.33
CA GLN A 167 20.43 -10.08 17.88
C GLN A 167 19.20 -9.78 18.77
N GLY A 168 19.40 -9.60 20.08
CA GLY A 168 18.33 -9.21 21.00
C GLY A 168 17.75 -7.83 20.67
N MET A 169 18.57 -6.88 20.24
CA MET A 169 18.13 -5.55 19.83
C MET A 169 17.32 -5.59 18.53
N ILE A 170 17.71 -6.45 17.58
CA ILE A 170 16.96 -6.67 16.33
C ILE A 170 15.57 -7.22 16.64
N ILE A 171 15.48 -8.24 17.51
CA ILE A 171 14.19 -8.82 17.92
C ILE A 171 13.33 -7.77 18.64
N ALA A 172 13.92 -7.00 19.57
CA ALA A 172 13.21 -5.94 20.27
C ALA A 172 12.67 -4.87 19.30
N LEU A 173 13.48 -4.46 18.32
CA LEU A 173 13.09 -3.50 17.28
C LEU A 173 11.96 -4.06 16.40
N ILE A 174 12.03 -5.33 16.02
CA ILE A 174 10.97 -6.01 15.25
C ILE A 174 9.66 -6.02 16.04
N VAL A 175 9.70 -6.42 17.32
CA VAL A 175 8.50 -6.55 18.15
C VAL A 175 7.89 -5.19 18.46
N VAL A 176 8.69 -4.25 18.97
CA VAL A 176 8.21 -2.92 19.38
C VAL A 176 7.88 -2.06 18.16
N GLY A 177 8.77 -2.04 17.17
CA GLY A 177 8.56 -1.31 15.91
C GLY A 177 7.40 -1.89 15.11
N GLY A 178 7.30 -3.21 15.00
CA GLY A 178 6.17 -3.87 14.32
C GLY A 178 4.83 -3.58 15.00
N ALA A 179 4.74 -3.73 16.33
CA ALA A 179 3.53 -3.40 17.08
C ALA A 179 3.16 -1.92 16.95
N GLY A 180 4.15 -1.02 17.05
CA GLY A 180 3.97 0.42 16.85
C GLY A 180 3.44 0.77 15.46
N LEU A 181 4.00 0.15 14.41
CA LEU A 181 3.54 0.33 13.03
C LEU A 181 2.11 -0.18 12.83
N LEU A 182 1.74 -1.32 13.40
CA LEU A 182 0.37 -1.85 13.32
C LEU A 182 -0.63 -0.93 14.03
N GLY A 183 -0.29 -0.47 15.24
CA GLY A 183 -1.12 0.48 15.98
C GLY A 183 -1.28 1.81 15.24
N LEU A 184 -0.19 2.36 14.71
CA LEU A 184 -0.20 3.58 13.91
C LEU A 184 -1.03 3.41 12.64
N HIS A 185 -0.86 2.30 11.92
CA HIS A 185 -1.63 1.99 10.72
C HIS A 185 -3.13 1.92 11.03
N TRP A 186 -3.53 1.17 12.07
CA TRP A 186 -4.93 1.07 12.48
C TRP A 186 -5.50 2.45 12.81
N TRP A 187 -4.78 3.23 13.63
CA TRP A 187 -5.20 4.57 14.02
C TRP A 187 -5.35 5.52 12.82
N LEU A 188 -4.43 5.46 11.86
CA LEU A 188 -4.49 6.29 10.65
C LEU A 188 -5.69 5.94 9.77
N VAL A 189 -5.94 4.66 9.48
CA VAL A 189 -7.12 4.25 8.69
C VAL A 189 -8.38 4.79 9.35
N ASP A 190 -8.48 4.61 10.67
CA ASP A 190 -9.61 5.03 11.47
C ASP A 190 -9.85 6.54 11.43
N LYS A 191 -8.79 7.32 11.64
CA LYS A 191 -8.83 8.79 11.57
C LYS A 191 -9.15 9.28 10.18
N THR A 192 -8.60 8.67 9.15
CA THR A 192 -8.86 9.08 7.76
C THR A 192 -10.29 8.76 7.33
N ILE A 193 -10.88 7.64 7.76
CA ILE A 193 -12.32 7.35 7.55
C ILE A 193 -13.19 8.44 8.17
N GLN A 194 -12.93 8.80 9.44
CA GLN A 194 -13.68 9.84 10.14
C GLN A 194 -13.55 11.20 9.46
N PHE A 195 -12.33 11.57 9.07
CA PHE A 195 -12.04 12.82 8.36
C PHE A 195 -12.77 12.90 7.01
N ALA A 196 -12.68 11.83 6.20
CA ALA A 196 -13.34 11.77 4.90
C ALA A 196 -14.88 11.86 5.02
N LYS A 197 -15.45 11.29 6.09
CA LYS A 197 -16.88 11.41 6.39
C LYS A 197 -17.26 12.82 6.81
N GLY A 198 -16.53 13.42 7.75
CA GLY A 198 -16.82 14.77 8.26
C GLY A 198 -16.68 15.86 7.19
N SER A 199 -15.74 15.71 6.26
CA SER A 199 -15.61 16.61 5.11
C SER A 199 -16.76 16.49 4.09
N GLY A 200 -17.54 15.40 4.12
CA GLY A 200 -18.73 15.24 3.27
C GLY A 200 -19.96 16.01 3.75
N ASN A 201 -19.99 16.47 5.01
CA ASN A 201 -21.10 17.27 5.55
C ASN A 201 -20.91 18.79 5.36
N ASN A 202 -19.74 19.24 4.92
CA ASN A 202 -19.38 20.66 4.77
C ASN A 202 -19.13 21.07 3.31
N LEU A 203 -19.53 20.24 2.35
CA LEU A 203 -19.47 20.47 0.90
C LEU A 203 -20.86 20.19 0.30
#